data_AF-A0AAJ0WUU1-F1
#
_entry.id   AF-A0AAJ0WUU1-F1
#
_cell.length_a   1.000
_cell.length_b   1.000
_cell.length_c   1.000
_cell.angle_alpha   90.00
_cell.angle_beta   90.00
_cell.angle_gamma   90.00
#
_symmetry.space_group_name_H-M   'P 1'
#
loop_
_entity.id
_entity.type
_entity.pdbx_description
1 polymer ?
#
loop_
_entity_poly.entity_id
_entity_poly.type
_entity_poly.pdbx_seq_one_letter_code
_entity_poly.pdbx_strand_id
1 'polypeptide(L)' 'MSYSIITTDMKKLKNPEKAKILSRFFKTGKGQYGEGDIFLGIPVPQSREIAERYKRICISNFFPSS' A
#
# COMPACT_ATOMS: atom_id res chain seq x y z
N MET A 1 18.23 1.90 -6.60
CA MET A 1 17.23 1.90 -7.69
C MET A 1 15.83 1.93 -7.09
N SER A 2 15.01 2.82 -7.64
CA SER A 2 13.89 3.47 -6.96
C SER A 2 12.62 2.62 -6.86
N TYR A 3 12.04 2.49 -5.67
CA TYR A 3 10.72 1.89 -5.41
C TYR A 3 9.56 2.58 -6.16
N SER A 4 9.85 3.64 -6.94
CA SER A 4 8.90 4.44 -7.70
C SER A 4 8.05 3.65 -8.70
N ILE A 5 8.55 2.52 -9.22
CA ILE A 5 7.77 1.70 -10.17
C ILE A 5 6.60 0.98 -9.47
N ILE A 6 6.85 0.45 -8.27
CA ILE A 6 5.85 -0.26 -7.46
C ILE A 6 4.77 0.72 -7.02
N THR A 7 5.16 1.91 -6.54
CA THR A 7 4.21 2.93 -6.09
C THR A 7 3.39 3.49 -7.26
N THR A 8 3.97 3.60 -8.45
CA THR A 8 3.23 3.97 -9.67
C THR A 8 2.18 2.92 -10.02
N ASP A 9 2.54 1.64 -10.02
CA ASP A 9 1.59 0.57 -10.33
C ASP A 9 0.50 0.43 -9.28
N MET A 10 0.82 0.59 -7.99
CA MET A 10 -0.19 0.64 -6.94
C MET A 10 -1.16 1.82 -7.12
N LYS A 11 -0.67 3.00 -7.51
CA LYS A 11 -1.51 4.17 -7.77
C LYS A 11 -2.48 3.94 -8.93
N LYS A 12 -2.11 3.17 -9.96
CA LYS A 12 -3.02 2.82 -11.07
C LYS A 12 -4.20 1.95 -10.62
N LEU A 13 -4.03 1.16 -9.57
CA LEU A 13 -5.09 0.30 -9.02
C LEU A 13 -5.91 0.99 -7.91
N LYS A 14 -5.64 2.27 -7.61
CA LYS A 14 -6.33 3.02 -6.58
C LYS A 14 -7.82 3.09 -6.87
N ASN A 15 -8.65 2.76 -5.88
CA ASN A 15 -10.10 2.92 -5.95
C ASN A 15 -10.56 3.88 -4.83
N PRO A 16 -10.90 5.14 -5.16
CA PRO A 16 -11.25 6.15 -4.16
C PRO A 16 -12.55 5.85 -3.41
N GLU A 17 -13.51 5.17 -4.04
CA GLU A 17 -14.76 4.80 -3.38
C GLU A 17 -14.52 3.74 -2.30
N LYS A 18 -13.78 2.67 -2.64
CA LYS A 18 -13.38 1.66 -1.66
C LYS A 18 -12.48 2.24 -0.58
N ALA A 19 -11.56 3.14 -0.94
CA ALA A 19 -10.73 3.84 0.04
C ALA A 19 -11.56 4.55 1.11
N LYS A 20 -12.62 5.28 0.70
CA LYS A 20 -13.52 5.97 1.63
C LYS A 20 -14.28 5.01 2.55
N ILE A 21 -14.74 3.88 2.02
CA ILE A 21 -15.43 2.84 2.80
C ILE A 21 -14.47 2.24 3.84
N LEU A 22 -13.26 1.88 3.42
CA LEU A 22 -12.26 1.27 4.29
C LEU A 22 -11.77 2.25 5.36
N SER A 23 -11.47 3.50 5.01
CA SER A 23 -11.09 4.53 5.99
C SER A 23 -12.17 4.75 7.06
N ARG A 24 -13.45 4.67 6.69
CA ARG A 24 -14.56 4.71 7.65
C ARG A 24 -14.63 3.46 8.52
N PHE A 25 -14.50 2.28 7.91
CA PHE A 25 -14.55 1.00 8.61
C PHE A 25 -13.41 0.85 9.64
N PHE A 26 -12.18 1.20 9.25
CA PHE A 26 -11.00 1.15 10.10
C PHE A 26 -10.87 2.34 11.06
N LYS A 27 -11.80 3.30 10.99
CA LYS A 27 -11.84 4.50 11.85
C LYS A 27 -10.51 5.23 11.82
N THR A 28 -10.19 5.87 10.70
CA THR A 28 -8.90 6.55 10.50
C THR A 28 -8.88 8.02 10.90
N GLY A 29 -9.92 8.49 11.61
CA GLY A 29 -10.00 9.84 12.12
C GLY A 29 -9.09 10.08 13.33
N LYS A 30 -8.92 11.35 13.70
CA LYS A 30 -8.18 11.75 14.90
C LYS A 30 -8.77 11.10 16.16
N GLY A 31 -7.93 10.53 17.00
CA GLY A 31 -8.29 9.81 18.23
C GLY A 31 -8.90 8.43 18.00
N GLN A 32 -8.81 7.88 16.79
CA GLN A 32 -9.37 6.57 16.44
C GLN A 32 -8.27 5.54 16.20
N TYR A 33 -8.67 4.27 16.09
CA TYR A 33 -7.75 3.13 15.98
C TYR A 33 -6.76 3.25 14.82
N GLY A 34 -7.22 3.67 13.64
CA GLY A 34 -6.38 3.85 12.45
C GLY A 34 -5.98 5.31 12.21
N GLU A 35 -5.86 6.14 13.25
CA GLU A 35 -5.52 7.55 13.09
C GLU A 35 -4.27 7.72 12.20
N GLY A 36 -4.43 8.47 11.11
CA GLY A 36 -3.34 8.74 10.16
C GLY A 36 -3.20 7.73 9.02
N ASP A 37 -3.94 6.60 9.05
CA ASP A 37 -3.89 5.62 7.97
C ASP A 37 -4.56 6.14 6.68
N ILE A 38 -3.85 5.96 5.56
CA ILE A 38 -4.33 6.34 4.23
C ILE A 38 -4.58 5.10 3.39
N PHE A 39 -5.86 4.87 3.06
CA PHE A 39 -6.26 3.75 2.21
C PHE A 39 -6.23 4.13 0.72
N LEU A 40 -5.64 3.26 -0.10
CA LEU A 40 -5.71 3.36 -1.57
C LEU A 40 -6.92 2.62 -2.17
N GLY A 41 -7.66 1.85 -1.37
CA GLY A 41 -8.82 1.10 -1.83
C GLY A 41 -8.50 -0.10 -2.73
N ILE A 42 -7.24 -0.57 -2.72
CA ILE A 42 -6.79 -1.72 -3.51
C ILE A 42 -7.25 -3.01 -2.81
N PRO A 43 -8.05 -3.88 -3.45
CA PRO A 43 -8.46 -5.15 -2.88
C PRO A 43 -7.29 -6.14 -2.77
N VAL A 44 -7.38 -7.06 -1.80
CA VAL A 44 -6.33 -8.04 -1.48
C VAL A 44 -5.81 -8.83 -2.68
N PRO A 45 -6.65 -9.35 -3.60
CA PRO A 45 -6.15 -10.09 -4.76
C PRO A 45 -5.23 -9.26 -5.66
N GLN A 46 -5.56 -7.98 -5.89
CA GLN A 46 -4.74 -7.07 -6.70
C GLN A 46 -3.44 -6.69 -6.00
N SER A 47 -3.49 -6.46 -4.69
CA SER A 47 -2.28 -6.21 -3.89
C SER A 47 -1.33 -7.41 -3.92
N ARG A 48 -1.86 -8.64 -3.85
CA ARG A 48 -1.07 -9.87 -3.97
C ARG A 48 -0.44 -10.02 -5.36
N GLU A 49 -1.14 -9.66 -6.43
CA GLU A 49 -0.57 -9.72 -7.78
C GLU A 49 0.65 -8.80 -7.92
N ILE A 50 0.56 -7.56 -7.41
CA ILE A 50 1.70 -6.63 -7.40
C ILE A 50 2.85 -7.21 -6.57
N ALA A 51 2.56 -7.77 -5.39
CA ALA A 51 3.59 -8.36 -4.53
C ALA A 51 4.31 -9.53 -5.23
N GLU A 52 3.58 -10.42 -5.90
CA GLU A 52 4.18 -11.52 -6.67
C GLU A 52 5.00 -11.02 -7.88
N ARG A 53 4.50 -10.01 -8.60
CA ARG A 53 5.22 -9.40 -9.74
C ARG A 53 6.57 -8.82 -9.32
N TYR A 54 6.63 -8.23 -8.13
CA TYR A 54 7.83 -7.58 -7.60
C TYR A 54 8.57 -8.40 -6.53
N LYS A 55 8.21 -9.68 -6.36
CA LYS A 55 8.77 -10.60 -5.34
C LYS A 55 10.28 -10.77 -5.40
N ARG A 56 10.85 -10.63 -6.60
CA ARG A 56 12.30 -10.79 -6.85
C ARG A 56 13.07 -9.46 -6.83
N ILE A 57 12.43 -8.33 -6.49
CA ILE A 57 13.19 -7.11 -6.26
C ILE A 57 14.10 -7.37 -5.06
N CYS A 58 15.41 -7.40 -5.32
CA CYS A 58 16.41 -7.69 -4.32
C CYS A 58 16.29 -6.67 -3.18
N ILE A 59 16.05 -7.14 -1.96
CA ILE A 59 15.99 -6.35 -0.72
C ILE A 59 17.42 -5.96 -0.27
N SER A 60 18.38 -5.91 -1.19
CA SER A 60 19.82 -5.71 -0.92
C SER A 60 20.16 -4.41 -0.17
N ASN A 61 19.20 -3.49 -0.03
CA ASN A 61 19.37 -2.20 0.63
C ASN A 61 18.66 -2.08 2.00
N PHE A 62 18.01 -3.12 2.52
CA PHE A 62 17.24 -3.01 3.78
C PHE A 62 18.06 -3.32 5.04
N PHE A 63 19.24 -3.91 4.91
CA PHE A 63 20.19 -4.03 6.01
C PHE A 63 21.24 -2.94 5.87
N PRO A 64 21.16 -1.83 6.64
CA PRO A 64 22.33 -1.01 6.83
C PRO A 64 23.40 -1.90 7.45
N SER A 65 24.50 -2.12 6.71
CA SER A 65 25.71 -2.72 7.25
C SER A 65 26.03 -1.99 8.54
N SER A 66 26.12 -2.76 9.63
CA SER A 66 26.50 -2.29 10.96
C SER A 66 27.87 -1.60 10.93
#